data_AF-A0A8C5EVF9-F1
#
_entry.id   AF-A0A8C5EVF9-F1
#
_cell.length_a   1.000
_cell.length_b   1.000
_cell.length_c   1.000
_cell.angle_alpha   90.00
_cell.angle_beta   90.00
_cell.angle_gamma   90.00
#
_symmetry.space_group_name_H-M   'P 1'
#
loop_
_entity.id
_entity.type
_entity.pdbx_description
1 polymer ?
#
loop_
_entity_poly.entity_id
_entity_poly.type
_entity_poly.pdbx_seq_one_letter_code
_entity_poly.pdbx_strand_id
1 'polypeptide(L)'
;SLASLGDVIGKFEKKYNNELAKGAVSKDTKFEYAWCLIRSKYSHDIEKGIALLEELIQKSSKDDSRDYLFYLAVANYRLKDYEKGLNYIRTLLKNEPGNKQALDLKKIIDKALKKDGLVGMAIVGGIGLGVAGLAGLIGLAVSKGAAKS
;
A
#
# COMPACT_ATOMS: atom_id res chain seq x y z
N SER A 1 23.86 -5.16 -0.47
CA SER A 1 23.67 -4.79 0.95
C SER A 1 23.05 -3.40 1.00
N LEU A 2 22.53 -2.91 2.14
CA LEU A 2 22.00 -1.54 2.23
C LEU A 2 23.03 -0.47 1.84
N ALA A 3 24.34 -0.75 1.99
CA ALA A 3 25.42 0.11 1.52
C ALA A 3 25.30 0.39 0.00
N SER A 4 24.95 -0.61 -0.81
CA SER A 4 24.82 -0.44 -2.25
C SER A 4 23.61 0.42 -2.66
N LEU A 5 22.55 0.49 -1.85
CA LEU A 5 21.39 1.34 -2.19
C LEU A 5 21.64 2.80 -1.83
N GLY A 6 22.33 3.07 -0.71
CA GLY A 6 22.74 4.43 -0.35
C GLY A 6 23.66 5.04 -1.40
N ASP A 7 24.65 4.27 -1.87
CA ASP A 7 25.57 4.72 -2.93
C ASP A 7 24.83 4.99 -4.25
N VAL A 8 23.86 4.15 -4.59
CA VAL A 8 23.01 4.33 -5.78
C VAL A 8 22.15 5.58 -5.65
N ILE A 9 21.49 5.79 -4.51
CA ILE A 9 20.70 7.00 -4.25
C ILE A 9 21.59 8.24 -4.38
N GLY A 10 22.78 8.25 -3.76
CA GLY A 10 23.71 9.36 -3.83
C GLY A 10 24.20 9.65 -5.25
N LYS A 11 24.38 8.62 -6.09
CA LYS A 11 24.71 8.78 -7.52
C LYS A 11 23.59 9.50 -8.28
N PHE A 12 22.34 9.06 -8.10
CA PHE A 12 21.20 9.66 -8.80
C PHE A 12 20.83 11.04 -8.24
N GLU A 13 21.03 11.27 -6.95
CA GLU A 13 20.88 12.59 -6.34
C GLU A 13 21.87 13.60 -6.92
N LYS A 14 23.14 13.22 -7.07
CA LYS A 14 24.14 14.08 -7.73
C LYS A 14 23.73 14.41 -9.17
N LYS A 15 23.27 13.41 -9.94
CA LYS A 15 22.79 13.61 -11.31
C LYS A 15 21.60 14.59 -11.34
N TYR A 16 20.61 14.38 -10.46
CA TYR A 16 19.43 15.23 -10.31
C TYR A 16 19.82 16.68 -9.99
N ASN A 17 20.67 16.89 -8.99
CA ASN A 17 21.10 18.24 -8.56
C ASN A 17 21.91 18.95 -9.65
N ASN A 18 22.74 18.22 -10.39
CA ASN A 18 23.51 18.78 -11.50
C ASN A 18 22.60 19.26 -12.64
N GLU A 19 21.53 18.52 -12.97
CA GLU A 19 20.54 18.97 -13.95
C GLU A 19 19.70 20.12 -13.42
N LEU A 20 19.30 20.08 -12.15
CA LEU A 20 18.55 21.15 -11.51
C LEU A 20 19.32 22.47 -11.53
N ALA A 21 20.63 22.43 -11.25
CA ALA A 21 21.52 23.59 -11.33
C ALA A 21 21.65 24.17 -12.76
N LYS A 22 21.39 23.35 -13.79
CA LYS A 22 21.35 23.77 -15.20
C LYS A 22 19.98 24.31 -15.63
N GLY A 23 19.01 24.34 -14.71
CA GLY A 23 17.71 24.99 -14.88
C GLY A 23 16.51 24.03 -15.06
N ALA A 24 16.74 22.79 -15.49
CA ALA A 24 15.67 21.81 -15.65
C ALA A 24 16.18 20.38 -15.50
N VAL A 25 15.39 19.54 -14.81
CA VAL A 25 15.65 18.10 -14.67
C VAL A 25 14.84 17.34 -15.71
N SER A 26 15.50 16.46 -16.44
CA SER A 26 14.87 15.55 -17.40
C SER A 26 13.88 14.60 -16.72
N LYS A 27 12.88 14.11 -17.48
CA LYS A 27 11.90 13.14 -16.98
C LYS A 27 12.59 11.87 -16.48
N ASP A 28 13.56 11.37 -17.25
CA ASP A 28 14.30 10.15 -16.93
C ASP A 28 15.11 10.30 -15.64
N THR A 29 15.90 11.36 -15.50
CA THR A 29 16.70 11.59 -14.27
C THR A 29 15.80 11.75 -13.05
N LYS A 30 14.67 12.45 -13.18
CA LYS A 30 13.69 12.57 -12.10
C LYS A 30 13.09 11.21 -11.73
N PHE A 31 12.73 10.40 -12.72
CA PHE A 31 12.17 9.06 -12.51
C PHE A 31 13.17 8.11 -11.85
N GLU A 32 14.41 8.04 -12.37
CA GLU A 32 15.48 7.20 -11.82
C GLU A 32 15.78 7.54 -10.36
N TYR A 33 15.82 8.82 -10.04
CA TYR A 33 16.04 9.27 -8.67
C TYR A 33 14.86 8.90 -7.77
N ALA A 34 13.63 9.17 -8.20
CA ALA A 34 12.42 8.81 -7.47
C ALA A 34 12.32 7.30 -7.23
N TRP A 35 12.63 6.48 -8.24
CA TRP A 35 12.67 5.02 -8.13
C TRP A 35 13.62 4.54 -7.04
N CYS A 36 14.81 5.14 -6.94
CA CYS A 36 15.79 4.77 -5.93
C CYS A 36 15.29 5.16 -4.53
N LEU A 37 14.70 6.35 -4.40
CA LEU A 37 14.14 6.88 -3.17
C LEU A 37 13.00 6.01 -2.62
N ILE A 38 12.04 5.59 -3.46
CA ILE A 38 10.92 4.73 -3.03
C ILE A 38 11.35 3.33 -2.61
N ARG A 39 12.61 2.95 -2.80
CA ARG A 39 13.21 1.69 -2.32
C ARG A 39 14.02 1.87 -1.04
N SER A 40 14.23 3.11 -0.59
CA SER A 40 14.92 3.43 0.67
C SER A 40 14.18 2.85 1.87
N LYS A 41 14.91 2.60 2.95
CA LYS A 41 14.32 2.18 4.24
C LYS A 41 13.73 3.35 5.03
N TYR A 42 14.04 4.59 4.66
CA TYR A 42 13.60 5.79 5.37
C TYR A 42 12.31 6.34 4.76
N SER A 43 11.28 6.58 5.57
CA SER A 43 9.99 7.08 5.09
C SER A 43 10.11 8.42 4.37
N HIS A 44 10.95 9.33 4.87
CA HIS A 44 11.20 10.63 4.24
C HIS A 44 11.70 10.53 2.79
N ASP A 45 12.58 9.56 2.50
CA ASP A 45 13.03 9.31 1.13
C ASP A 45 11.87 8.82 0.26
N ILE A 46 11.05 7.90 0.78
CA ILE A 46 9.90 7.37 0.06
C ILE A 46 8.89 8.50 -0.25
N GLU A 47 8.61 9.37 0.71
CA GLU A 47 7.75 10.55 0.53
C GLU A 47 8.29 11.51 -0.54
N LYS A 48 9.59 11.79 -0.52
CA LYS A 48 10.26 12.58 -1.57
C LYS A 48 10.14 11.90 -2.94
N GLY A 49 10.31 10.58 -3.00
CA GLY A 49 10.13 9.80 -4.23
C GLY A 49 8.69 9.85 -4.76
N ILE A 50 7.69 9.79 -3.87
CA ILE A 50 6.27 9.96 -4.22
C ILE A 50 6.03 11.33 -4.85
N ALA A 51 6.50 12.41 -4.23
CA ALA A 51 6.32 13.77 -4.74
C ALA A 51 6.91 13.92 -6.16
N LEU A 52 8.11 13.39 -6.39
CA LEU A 52 8.74 13.42 -7.71
C LEU A 52 7.96 12.63 -8.77
N LEU A 53 7.37 11.49 -8.41
CA LEU A 53 6.53 10.70 -9.32
C LEU A 53 5.19 11.39 -9.61
N GLU A 54 4.57 12.03 -8.62
CA GLU A 54 3.34 12.81 -8.79
C GLU A 54 3.56 13.99 -9.76
N GLU A 55 4.68 14.71 -9.64
CA GLU A 55 5.07 15.75 -10.59
C GLU A 55 5.25 15.22 -12.02
N LEU A 56 5.79 14.01 -12.17
CA LEU A 56 5.97 13.39 -13.49
C LEU A 56 4.63 13.01 -14.12
N ILE A 57 3.68 12.49 -13.33
CA ILE A 57 2.33 12.17 -13.82
C ILE A 57 1.62 13.40 -14.37
N GLN A 58 1.71 14.55 -13.68
CA GLN A 58 1.07 15.79 -14.13
C GLN A 58 1.59 16.28 -15.49
N LYS A 59 2.84 15.93 -15.85
CA LYS A 59 3.53 16.38 -17.07
C LYS A 59 3.58 15.32 -18.17
N SER A 60 2.93 14.17 -17.98
CA SER A 60 3.04 13.03 -18.87
C SER A 60 1.70 12.66 -19.51
N SER A 61 1.80 11.99 -20.66
CA SER A 61 0.63 11.44 -21.35
C SER A 61 0.07 10.24 -20.57
N LYS A 62 -1.15 9.80 -20.89
CA LYS A 62 -1.77 8.65 -20.21
C LYS A 62 -0.93 7.36 -20.34
N ASP A 63 -0.27 7.15 -21.47
CA ASP A 63 0.52 5.94 -21.72
C ASP A 63 1.86 5.94 -20.98
N ASP A 64 2.48 7.11 -20.81
CA ASP A 64 3.73 7.28 -20.05
C ASP A 64 3.50 7.20 -18.53
N SER A 65 2.26 7.42 -18.09
CA SER A 65 1.91 7.44 -16.65
C SER A 65 1.84 6.05 -16.02
N ARG A 66 1.86 4.98 -16.81
CA ARG A 66 1.63 3.60 -16.34
C ARG A 66 2.64 3.17 -15.28
N ASP A 67 3.93 3.34 -15.57
CA ASP A 67 5.00 3.00 -14.65
C ASP A 67 4.92 3.84 -13.38
N TYR A 68 4.63 5.13 -13.52
CA TYR A 68 4.53 6.05 -12.39
C TYR A 68 3.38 5.67 -11.44
N LEU A 69 2.21 5.32 -11.99
CA LEU A 69 1.06 4.83 -11.21
C LEU A 69 1.40 3.55 -10.45
N PHE A 70 2.12 2.63 -11.10
CA PHE A 70 2.56 1.39 -10.45
C PHE A 70 3.50 1.68 -9.27
N TYR A 71 4.53 2.52 -9.47
CA TYR A 71 5.49 2.85 -8.42
C TYR A 71 4.91 3.70 -7.30
N LEU A 72 3.95 4.57 -7.59
CA LEU A 72 3.18 5.27 -6.57
C LEU A 72 2.37 4.30 -5.71
N ALA A 73 1.74 3.29 -6.31
CA ALA A 73 1.02 2.27 -5.54
C ALA A 73 1.98 1.49 -4.62
N VAL A 74 3.16 1.12 -5.11
CA VAL A 74 4.20 0.45 -4.31
C VAL A 74 4.68 1.34 -3.17
N ALA A 75 4.99 2.60 -3.43
CA ALA A 75 5.50 3.54 -2.43
C ALA A 75 4.47 3.77 -1.31
N ASN A 76 3.21 4.01 -1.65
CA ASN A 76 2.13 4.20 -0.67
C ASN A 76 1.85 2.92 0.13
N TYR A 77 1.90 1.74 -0.51
CA TYR A 77 1.83 0.46 0.21
C TYR A 77 2.95 0.33 1.26
N ARG A 78 4.18 0.75 0.95
CA ARG A 78 5.31 0.72 1.90
C ARG A 78 5.12 1.68 3.07
N LEU A 79 4.47 2.82 2.85
CA LEU A 79 4.08 3.76 3.91
C LEU A 79 2.81 3.35 4.67
N LYS A 80 2.21 2.21 4.32
CA LYS A 80 0.91 1.74 4.83
C LYS A 80 -0.28 2.65 4.51
N ASP A 81 -0.12 3.59 3.58
CA ASP A 81 -1.23 4.33 2.99
C ASP A 81 -1.89 3.48 1.90
N TYR A 82 -2.62 2.46 2.35
CA TYR A 82 -3.21 1.47 1.46
C TYR A 82 -4.32 2.05 0.58
N GLU A 83 -5.06 3.05 1.07
CA GLU A 83 -6.13 3.68 0.32
C GLU A 83 -5.58 4.47 -0.87
N LYS A 84 -4.54 5.28 -0.63
CA LYS A 84 -3.88 6.03 -1.70
C LYS A 84 -3.21 5.07 -2.69
N GLY A 85 -2.57 4.01 -2.21
CA GLY A 85 -2.01 2.95 -3.05
C GLY A 85 -3.06 2.25 -3.94
N LEU A 86 -4.24 1.94 -3.39
CA LEU A 86 -5.35 1.36 -4.14
C LEU A 86 -5.90 2.31 -5.21
N ASN A 87 -5.93 3.62 -4.93
CA ASN A 87 -6.41 4.59 -5.91
C ASN A 87 -5.52 4.64 -7.17
N TYR A 88 -4.19 4.63 -6.99
CA TYR A 88 -3.26 4.58 -8.11
C TYR A 88 -3.37 3.28 -8.91
N ILE A 89 -3.40 2.13 -8.23
CA ILE A 89 -3.44 0.85 -8.94
C ILE A 89 -4.76 0.63 -9.68
N ARG A 90 -5.87 1.14 -9.15
CA ARG A 90 -7.18 1.13 -9.83
C ARG A 90 -7.15 2.03 -11.06
N THR A 91 -6.49 3.18 -10.99
CA THR A 91 -6.32 4.07 -12.14
C THR A 91 -5.50 3.39 -13.24
N LEU A 92 -4.42 2.69 -12.88
CA LEU A 92 -3.65 1.89 -13.83
C LEU A 92 -4.51 0.80 -14.49
N LEU A 93 -5.27 0.04 -13.70
CA LEU A 93 -6.14 -1.03 -14.21
C LEU A 93 -7.33 -0.55 -15.04
N LYS A 94 -7.77 0.70 -14.87
CA LYS A 94 -8.77 1.31 -15.78
C LYS A 94 -8.22 1.47 -17.19
N ASN A 95 -6.94 1.81 -17.31
CA ASN A 95 -6.26 1.96 -18.59
C ASN A 95 -5.79 0.61 -19.15
N GLU A 96 -5.35 -0.30 -18.27
CA GLU A 96 -4.87 -1.64 -18.63
C GLU A 96 -5.51 -2.76 -17.79
N PRO A 97 -6.74 -3.18 -18.10
CA PRO A 97 -7.45 -4.19 -17.31
C PRO A 97 -6.73 -5.55 -17.25
N GLY A 98 -5.92 -5.88 -18.26
CA GLY A 98 -5.17 -7.13 -18.37
C GLY A 98 -3.80 -7.12 -17.69
N ASN A 99 -3.40 -6.03 -17.04
CA ASN A 99 -2.07 -5.92 -16.43
C ASN A 99 -1.96 -6.82 -15.18
N LYS A 100 -1.34 -7.99 -15.34
CA LYS A 100 -1.17 -8.99 -14.27
C LYS A 100 -0.43 -8.44 -13.05
N GLN A 101 0.61 -7.64 -13.27
CA GLN A 101 1.40 -7.05 -12.18
C GLN A 101 0.53 -6.10 -11.34
N ALA A 102 -0.29 -5.28 -11.99
CA ALA A 102 -1.20 -4.37 -11.30
C ALA A 102 -2.32 -5.11 -10.56
N LEU A 103 -2.87 -6.18 -11.14
CA LEU A 103 -3.86 -7.04 -10.49
C LEU A 103 -3.29 -7.70 -9.23
N ASP A 104 -2.07 -8.21 -9.29
CA ASP A 104 -1.45 -8.88 -8.16
C ASP A 104 -1.06 -7.88 -7.05
N LEU A 105 -0.54 -6.70 -7.42
CA LEU A 105 -0.29 -5.63 -6.46
C LEU A 105 -1.59 -5.18 -5.77
N LYS A 106 -2.68 -5.01 -6.53
CA LYS A 106 -4.00 -4.69 -5.96
C LYS A 106 -4.43 -5.72 -4.91
N LYS A 107 -4.29 -7.02 -5.20
CA LYS A 107 -4.62 -8.09 -4.23
C LYS A 107 -3.75 -8.02 -2.97
N ILE A 108 -2.47 -7.69 -3.10
CA ILE A 108 -1.55 -7.52 -1.97
C ILE A 108 -2.01 -6.36 -1.09
N ILE A 109 -2.31 -5.20 -1.69
CA ILE A 109 -2.78 -4.02 -0.94
C ILE A 109 -4.14 -4.28 -0.28
N ASP A 110 -5.11 -4.88 -0.98
CA ASP A 110 -6.42 -5.23 -0.42
C ASP A 110 -6.30 -6.17 0.79
N LYS A 111 -5.37 -7.14 0.74
CA LYS A 111 -5.11 -8.06 1.87
C LYS A 111 -4.50 -7.33 3.06
N ALA A 112 -3.55 -6.43 2.83
CA ALA A 112 -2.91 -5.65 3.89
C ALA A 112 -3.90 -4.70 4.56
N LEU A 113 -4.72 -3.98 3.78
CA LEU A 113 -5.77 -3.10 4.30
C LEU A 113 -6.75 -3.85 5.21
N LYS A 114 -7.21 -5.04 4.78
CA LYS A 114 -8.11 -5.88 5.61
C LYS A 114 -7.44 -6.35 6.88
N LYS A 115 -6.17 -6.77 6.80
CA LYS A 115 -5.42 -7.28 7.95
C LYS A 115 -5.19 -6.18 8.99
N ASP A 116 -4.66 -5.04 8.57
CA ASP A 116 -4.33 -3.93 9.47
C ASP A 116 -5.61 -3.24 9.99
N GLY A 117 -6.65 -3.13 9.17
CA GLY A 117 -7.97 -2.63 9.60
C GLY A 117 -8.65 -3.54 10.63
N LEU A 118 -8.53 -4.87 10.49
CA LEU A 118 -9.08 -5.83 11.46
C LEU A 118 -8.33 -5.81 12.79
N VAL A 119 -7.00 -5.60 12.78
CA VAL A 119 -6.20 -5.43 14.01
C VAL A 119 -6.62 -4.17 14.78
N GLY A 120 -6.97 -3.08 14.09
CA GLY A 120 -7.51 -1.87 14.72
C GLY A 120 -8.92 -2.06 15.31
N MET A 121 -9.76 -2.86 14.66
CA MET A 121 -11.14 -3.11 15.09
C MET A 121 -11.23 -4.06 16.31
N ALA A 122 -10.23 -4.91 16.53
CA ALA A 122 -10.15 -5.80 17.69
C ALA A 122 -9.95 -5.06 19.03
N ILE A 123 -9.51 -3.80 19.01
CA ILE A 123 -9.26 -3.01 20.22
C ILE A 123 -10.54 -2.33 20.76
N VAL A 124 -11.60 -2.23 19.95
CA VAL A 124 -12.93 -1.71 20.36
C VAL A 124 -13.89 -2.85 20.80
N GLY A 125 -13.37 -4.06 21.03
CA GLY A 125 -14.14 -5.21 21.55
C GLY A 125 -14.03 -5.42 23.06
N GLY A 126 -13.75 -4.37 23.83
CA GLY A 126 -13.60 -4.41 25.28
C GLY A 126 -14.92 -4.52 26.06
N ILE A 127 -15.80 -5.47 25.74
CA ILE A 127 -16.75 -6.09 26.68
C ILE A 127 -16.80 -7.58 26.33
N GLY A 128 -16.36 -8.41 27.27
CA GLY A 128 -16.08 -9.82 27.06
C GLY A 128 -17.29 -10.69 26.72
N LEU A 129 -17.02 -11.73 25.94
CA LEU A 129 -17.78 -12.98 26.00
C LEU A 129 -16.76 -14.10 26.18
N GLY A 130 -16.67 -14.53 27.43
CA GLY A 130 -15.95 -15.73 27.82
C GLY A 130 -16.52 -16.98 27.14
N VAL A 131 -15.73 -18.03 27.25
CA VAL A 131 -16.00 -19.42 26.89
C VAL A 131 -17.38 -19.86 27.39
N ALA A 132 -18.43 -19.81 26.56
CA ALA A 132 -19.64 -20.64 26.66
C ALA A 132 -20.62 -20.35 25.50
N GLY A 133 -21.07 -21.40 24.80
CA GLY A 133 -22.42 -21.38 24.22
C GLY A 133 -22.56 -21.31 22.69
N LEU A 134 -21.88 -22.16 21.92
CA LEU A 134 -22.28 -22.49 20.54
C LEU A 134 -22.87 -23.91 20.43
N ALA A 135 -23.63 -24.36 21.44
CA ALA A 135 -24.27 -25.69 21.45
C ALA A 135 -25.62 -25.75 22.18
N GLY A 136 -26.46 -24.71 22.08
CA GLY A 136 -27.73 -24.68 22.83
C GLY A 136 -28.95 -24.11 22.10
N LEU A 137 -28.88 -23.85 20.79
CA LEU A 137 -30.00 -23.23 20.04
C LEU A 137 -30.75 -24.19 19.12
N ILE A 138 -30.88 -25.47 19.48
CA ILE A 138 -31.85 -26.38 18.86
C ILE A 138 -32.44 -27.33 19.92
N GLY A 139 -33.64 -27.01 20.39
CA GLY A 139 -34.71 -27.87 20.90
C GLY A 139 -34.43 -29.08 21.80
N LEU A 140 -35.00 -29.09 23.00
CA LEU A 140 -35.89 -30.17 23.42
C LEU A 140 -36.82 -29.72 24.56
N ALA A 141 -38.12 -29.76 24.31
CA ALA A 141 -39.17 -29.72 25.31
C ALA A 141 -39.22 -31.07 26.05
N VAL A 142 -39.40 -31.09 27.38
CA VAL A 142 -40.26 -32.09 28.05
C VAL A 142 -40.54 -31.74 29.51
N SER A 143 -41.75 -32.10 29.90
CA SER A 143 -42.51 -31.88 31.12
C SER A 143 -42.00 -32.56 32.40
N LYS A 144 -42.30 -31.91 33.54
CA LYS A 144 -42.90 -32.43 34.79
C LYS A 144 -42.64 -33.92 35.15
N GLY A 145 -41.95 -34.15 36.27
CA GLY A 145 -41.87 -35.47 36.92
C GLY A 145 -41.21 -35.46 38.30
N ALA A 146 -42.06 -35.54 39.35
CA ALA A 146 -41.88 -36.14 40.67
C ALA A 146 -40.62 -35.87 41.54
N ALA A 147 -40.85 -35.42 42.78
CA ALA A 147 -40.36 -36.17 43.94
C ALA A 147 -41.25 -35.90 45.17
N LYS A 148 -41.72 -37.02 45.73
CA LYS A 148 -42.49 -37.21 46.96
C LYS A 148 -41.49 -37.41 48.11
N SER A 149 -41.65 -36.69 49.21
CA SER A 149 -41.61 -37.25 50.57
C SER A 149 -42.24 -36.27 51.55
#